data_AF-A0A3D4IJX2-F1
#
_entry.id   AF-A0A3D4IJX2-F1
#
_cell.length_a   1.000
_cell.length_b   1.000
_cell.length_c   1.000
_cell.angle_alpha   90.00
_cell.angle_beta   90.00
_cell.angle_gamma   90.00
#
_symmetry.space_group_name_H-M   'P 1'
#
loop_
_entity.id
_entity.type
_entity.pdbx_description
1 polymer ?
#
loop_
_entity_poly.entity_id
_entity_poly.type
_entity_poly.pdbx_seq_one_letter_code
_entity_poly.pdbx_strand_id
1 'polypeptide(L)'
;MPLILDSQHKKLGKRTGAKALTEYRDRGILPEAMLNYLAYLGWNPGDEREYLSHDELIEAFDLARVQKGSAIFDDVKLLSVNQHWMRQLPADDFISRGNLAAPDTEKLRKIVPLLKERARTFGEAREMLSGELSFLFHEPKLDKNQLLAKEPPGRPGTAITALQGLLGAIKALSEGVSAEALKEAIMPLANAEEAKGKGGRGAVLWPLRYALSGAERSPDPFTLISILGPGESVSRIQRAIAVASTSPER
;
A
#
# COMPACT_ATOMS: atom_id res chain seq x y z
N MET A 1 -33.15 -0.12 22.52
CA MET A 1 -32.21 0.01 21.38
C MET A 1 -31.75 1.45 21.29
N PRO A 2 -30.44 1.73 21.39
CA PRO A 2 -29.84 3.05 21.17
C PRO A 2 -30.30 3.69 19.86
N LEU A 3 -30.50 5.00 19.87
CA LEU A 3 -30.58 5.76 18.62
C LEU A 3 -29.18 5.94 18.05
N ILE A 4 -29.03 5.76 16.74
CA ILE A 4 -27.78 6.07 16.03
C ILE A 4 -27.83 7.54 15.61
N LEU A 5 -26.78 8.28 15.95
CA LEU A 5 -26.60 9.69 15.67
C LEU A 5 -25.49 9.91 14.65
N ASP A 6 -25.52 11.06 13.98
CA ASP A 6 -24.39 11.57 13.20
C ASP A 6 -23.31 12.20 14.09
N SER A 7 -22.22 12.67 13.49
CA SER A 7 -21.12 13.36 14.18
C SER A 7 -21.52 14.68 14.83
N GLN A 8 -22.71 15.20 14.53
CA GLN A 8 -23.31 16.41 15.12
C GLN A 8 -24.39 16.08 16.16
N HIS A 9 -24.44 14.83 16.63
CA HIS A 9 -25.38 14.33 17.63
C HIS A 9 -26.86 14.43 17.19
N LYS A 10 -27.15 14.56 15.90
CA LYS A 10 -28.51 14.50 15.35
C LYS A 10 -28.83 13.09 14.92
N LYS A 11 -30.12 12.73 14.88
CA LYS A 11 -30.56 11.42 14.39
C LYS A 11 -29.98 11.14 13.00
N LEU A 12 -29.31 10.00 12.85
CA LEU A 12 -28.76 9.58 11.56
C LEU A 12 -29.92 9.26 10.60
N GLY A 13 -29.90 9.88 9.43
CA GLY A 13 -30.90 9.73 8.39
C GLY A 13 -30.38 10.26 7.05
N LYS A 14 -31.15 10.10 5.97
CA LYS A 14 -30.70 10.47 4.61
C LYS A 14 -30.23 11.93 4.50
N ARG A 15 -30.86 12.84 5.26
CA ARG A 15 -30.54 14.28 5.27
C ARG A 15 -29.32 14.64 6.13
N THR A 16 -28.87 13.72 6.97
CA THR A 16 -27.74 13.87 7.90
C THR A 16 -26.58 12.94 7.52
N GLY A 17 -26.59 12.40 6.30
CA GLY A 17 -25.46 11.64 5.74
C GLY A 17 -25.58 10.11 5.87
N ALA A 18 -26.74 9.56 6.24
CA ALA A 18 -26.95 8.12 6.23
C ALA A 18 -26.82 7.56 4.80
N LYS A 19 -25.92 6.60 4.63
CA LYS A 19 -25.73 5.84 3.38
C LYS A 19 -26.49 4.52 3.46
N ALA A 20 -26.97 4.03 2.33
CA ALA A 20 -27.50 2.66 2.24
C ALA A 20 -26.38 1.64 2.46
N LEU A 21 -26.71 0.46 3.01
CA LEU A 21 -25.74 -0.63 3.18
C LEU A 21 -25.08 -1.03 1.84
N THR A 22 -25.83 -0.93 0.74
CA THR A 22 -25.31 -1.18 -0.61
C THR A 22 -24.18 -0.23 -0.99
N GLU A 23 -24.21 1.03 -0.56
CA GLU A 23 -23.14 1.98 -0.84
C GLU A 23 -21.83 1.58 -0.14
N TYR A 24 -21.90 1.07 1.09
CA TYR A 24 -20.72 0.55 1.80
C TYR A 24 -20.19 -0.73 1.15
N ARG A 25 -21.07 -1.62 0.73
CA ARG A 25 -20.70 -2.82 -0.04
C ARG A 25 -20.00 -2.44 -1.35
N ASP A 26 -20.53 -1.48 -2.09
CA ASP A 26 -20.00 -1.07 -3.40
C ASP A 26 -18.63 -0.37 -3.25
N ARG A 27 -18.43 0.36 -2.14
CA ARG A 27 -17.11 0.87 -1.70
C ARG A 27 -16.12 -0.25 -1.33
N GLY A 28 -16.59 -1.48 -1.13
CA GLY A 28 -15.74 -2.61 -0.78
C GLY A 28 -15.47 -2.73 0.72
N ILE A 29 -16.46 -2.39 1.55
CA ILE A 29 -16.46 -2.71 2.98
C ILE A 29 -16.92 -4.15 3.17
N LEU A 30 -16.16 -4.89 3.99
CA LEU A 30 -16.42 -6.26 4.35
C LEU A 30 -17.69 -6.38 5.22
N PRO A 31 -18.55 -7.39 4.97
CA PRO A 31 -19.71 -7.65 5.82
C PRO A 31 -19.32 -7.93 7.27
N GLU A 32 -18.18 -8.60 7.51
CA GLU A 32 -17.64 -8.86 8.86
C GLU A 32 -17.33 -7.56 9.59
N ALA A 33 -16.67 -6.62 8.89
CA ALA A 33 -16.35 -5.32 9.45
C ALA A 33 -17.60 -4.48 9.73
N MET A 34 -18.57 -4.49 8.82
CA MET A 34 -19.83 -3.80 9.01
C MET A 34 -20.59 -4.37 10.22
N LEU A 35 -20.68 -5.69 10.33
CA LEU A 35 -21.37 -6.35 11.44
C LEU A 35 -20.69 -6.08 12.78
N ASN A 36 -19.37 -6.26 12.85
CA ASN A 36 -18.57 -5.94 14.02
C ASN A 36 -18.75 -4.47 14.42
N TYR A 37 -18.70 -3.55 13.46
CA TYR A 37 -18.86 -2.12 13.72
C TYR A 37 -20.26 -1.80 14.28
N LEU A 38 -21.31 -2.30 13.63
CA LEU A 38 -22.69 -2.08 14.06
C LEU A 38 -22.98 -2.69 15.43
N ALA A 39 -22.43 -3.86 15.73
CA ALA A 39 -22.59 -4.49 17.04
C ALA A 39 -22.01 -3.63 18.17
N TYR A 40 -20.90 -2.92 17.92
CA TYR A 40 -20.28 -2.03 18.90
C TYR A 40 -21.00 -0.68 19.05
N LEU A 41 -22.02 -0.38 18.22
CA LEU A 41 -22.83 0.82 18.38
C LEU A 41 -23.81 0.69 19.54
N GLY A 42 -23.34 1.06 20.72
CA GLY A 42 -24.13 1.06 21.96
C GLY A 42 -24.17 -0.30 22.66
N TRP A 43 -23.22 -1.19 22.36
CA TRP A 43 -22.97 -2.43 23.07
C TRP A 43 -21.45 -2.70 23.10
N ASN A 44 -20.98 -3.43 24.10
CA ASN A 44 -19.59 -3.89 24.23
C ASN A 44 -19.60 -5.24 24.99
N PRO A 45 -18.68 -6.18 24.68
CA PRO A 45 -18.60 -7.48 25.35
C PRO A 45 -18.25 -7.40 26.85
N GLY A 46 -17.96 -6.21 27.38
CA GLY A 46 -17.49 -5.89 28.73
C GLY A 46 -16.03 -6.28 29.00
N ASP A 47 -15.26 -6.37 27.93
CA ASP A 47 -13.81 -6.51 27.94
C ASP A 47 -13.19 -5.59 26.87
N GLU A 48 -11.88 -5.68 26.69
CA GLU A 48 -11.11 -4.81 25.80
C GLU A 48 -11.10 -5.27 24.34
N ARG A 49 -11.80 -6.35 23.97
CA ARG A 49 -11.84 -6.80 22.58
C ARG A 49 -12.54 -5.73 21.73
N GLU A 50 -11.96 -5.42 20.58
CA GLU A 50 -12.54 -4.50 19.58
C GLU A 50 -13.03 -5.21 18.32
N TYR A 51 -12.50 -6.40 18.04
CA TYR A 51 -12.77 -7.16 16.83
C TYR A 51 -13.36 -8.52 17.21
N LEU A 52 -14.60 -8.75 16.78
CA LEU A 52 -15.32 -10.00 17.02
C LEU A 52 -15.94 -10.45 15.70
N SER A 53 -15.69 -11.69 15.33
CA SER A 53 -16.37 -12.37 14.23
C SER A 53 -17.86 -12.50 14.53
N HIS A 54 -18.64 -12.89 13.52
CA HIS A 54 -20.08 -13.10 13.69
C HIS A 54 -20.40 -14.13 14.80
N ASP A 55 -19.67 -15.23 14.84
CA ASP A 55 -19.91 -16.29 15.82
C ASP A 55 -19.49 -15.84 17.23
N GLU A 56 -18.37 -15.13 17.36
CA GLU A 56 -17.94 -14.54 18.63
C GLU A 56 -18.90 -13.46 19.13
N LEU A 57 -19.52 -12.68 18.22
CA LEU A 57 -20.57 -11.73 18.56
C LEU A 57 -21.80 -12.45 19.12
N ILE A 58 -22.24 -13.57 18.50
CA ILE A 58 -23.38 -14.37 18.98
C ILE A 58 -23.07 -14.91 20.38
N GLU A 59 -21.88 -15.47 20.59
CA GLU A 59 -21.47 -16.05 21.87
C GLU A 59 -21.37 -15.00 22.99
N ALA A 60 -20.81 -13.83 22.69
CA ALA A 60 -20.61 -12.77 23.67
C ALA A 60 -21.85 -11.91 23.93
N PHE A 61 -22.86 -11.94 23.05
CA PHE A 61 -23.98 -11.00 23.11
C PHE A 61 -24.83 -11.20 24.38
N ASP A 62 -24.97 -10.10 25.11
CA ASP A 62 -25.84 -10.00 26.28
C ASP A 62 -26.66 -8.70 26.18
N LEU A 63 -27.98 -8.84 26.16
CA LEU A 63 -28.92 -7.73 26.09
C LEU A 63 -28.76 -6.77 27.28
N ALA A 64 -28.36 -7.27 28.46
CA ALA A 64 -28.14 -6.43 29.64
C ALA A 64 -26.97 -5.44 29.47
N ARG A 65 -26.06 -5.69 28.51
CA ARG A 65 -24.92 -4.82 28.18
C ARG A 65 -25.24 -3.78 27.11
N VAL A 66 -26.45 -3.77 26.55
CA VAL A 66 -26.88 -2.73 25.62
C VAL A 66 -27.09 -1.43 26.38
N GLN A 67 -26.35 -0.40 25.96
CA GLN A 67 -26.36 0.91 26.59
C GLN A 67 -27.71 1.63 26.37
N LYS A 68 -28.09 2.49 27.31
CA LYS A 68 -29.30 3.32 27.18
C LYS A 68 -29.06 4.59 26.34
N GLY A 69 -27.82 5.05 26.28
CA GLY A 69 -27.41 6.23 25.53
C GLY A 69 -27.42 6.00 24.03
N SER A 70 -27.50 7.08 23.26
CA SER A 70 -27.35 7.05 21.80
C SER A 70 -25.90 6.72 21.40
N ALA A 71 -25.74 6.07 20.25
CA ALA A 71 -24.42 5.78 19.67
C ALA A 71 -24.13 6.72 18.49
N ILE A 72 -22.89 7.19 18.37
CA ILE A 72 -22.47 8.05 17.25
C ILE A 72 -21.90 7.17 16.15
N PHE A 73 -22.41 7.34 14.93
CA PHE A 73 -21.82 6.74 13.74
C PHE A 73 -20.57 7.52 13.33
N ASP A 74 -19.47 6.79 13.15
CA ASP A 74 -18.13 7.26 12.86
C ASP A 74 -17.58 6.44 11.67
N ASP A 75 -17.61 7.04 10.48
CA ASP A 75 -17.04 6.45 9.26
C ASP A 75 -15.54 6.16 9.42
N VAL A 76 -14.79 6.94 10.21
CA VAL A 76 -13.34 6.72 10.40
C VAL A 76 -13.09 5.46 11.21
N LYS A 77 -13.83 5.22 12.29
CA LYS A 77 -13.75 3.97 13.06
C LYS A 77 -14.21 2.78 12.21
N LEU A 78 -15.29 2.91 11.43
CA LEU A 78 -15.72 1.85 10.50
C LEU A 78 -14.61 1.49 9.50
N LEU A 79 -13.95 2.48 8.90
CA LEU A 79 -12.85 2.24 7.97
C LEU A 79 -11.64 1.57 8.63
N SER A 80 -11.34 1.92 9.89
CA SER A 80 -10.30 1.26 10.68
C SER A 80 -10.63 -0.21 10.95
N VAL A 81 -11.88 -0.49 11.36
CA VAL A 81 -12.38 -1.86 11.55
C VAL A 81 -12.34 -2.64 10.24
N ASN A 82 -12.73 -2.01 9.13
CA ASN A 82 -12.66 -2.65 7.81
C ASN A 82 -11.24 -3.00 7.39
N GLN A 83 -10.29 -2.09 7.60
CA GLN A 83 -8.89 -2.35 7.32
C GLN A 83 -8.33 -3.51 8.16
N HIS A 84 -8.73 -3.61 9.44
CA HIS A 84 -8.36 -4.74 10.28
C HIS A 84 -8.82 -6.07 9.66
N TRP A 85 -10.11 -6.19 9.33
CA TRP A 85 -10.66 -7.40 8.73
C TRP A 85 -10.04 -7.73 7.35
N MET A 86 -9.78 -6.71 6.53
CA MET A 86 -9.09 -6.87 5.25
C MET A 86 -7.67 -7.45 5.44
N ARG A 87 -6.94 -7.03 6.48
CA ARG A 87 -5.58 -7.55 6.76
C ARG A 87 -5.57 -9.03 7.13
N GLN A 88 -6.63 -9.54 7.76
CA GLN A 88 -6.73 -10.94 8.17
C GLN A 88 -6.97 -11.91 7.00
N LEU A 89 -7.48 -11.43 5.86
CA LEU A 89 -7.80 -12.31 4.73
C LEU A 89 -6.55 -12.97 4.16
N PRO A 90 -6.55 -14.27 3.84
CA PRO A 90 -5.53 -14.88 2.98
C PRO A 90 -5.39 -14.12 1.65
N ALA A 91 -4.23 -14.23 0.99
CA ALA A 91 -3.99 -13.44 -0.23
C ALA A 91 -5.00 -13.72 -1.35
N ASP A 92 -5.36 -14.99 -1.55
CA ASP A 92 -6.39 -15.40 -2.53
C ASP A 92 -7.77 -14.86 -2.19
N ASP A 93 -8.14 -14.90 -0.91
CA ASP A 93 -9.41 -14.37 -0.42
C ASP A 93 -9.46 -12.85 -0.56
N PHE A 94 -8.35 -12.15 -0.30
CA PHE A 94 -8.24 -10.71 -0.50
C PHE A 94 -8.45 -10.32 -1.96
N ILE A 95 -7.81 -11.04 -2.88
CA ILE A 95 -7.94 -10.82 -4.33
C ILE A 95 -9.36 -11.08 -4.80
N SER A 96 -9.92 -12.25 -4.46
CA SER A 96 -11.26 -12.65 -4.91
C SER A 96 -12.35 -11.77 -4.33
N ARG A 97 -12.34 -11.51 -3.01
CA ARG A 97 -13.35 -10.66 -2.35
C ARG A 97 -13.24 -9.20 -2.75
N GLY A 98 -12.03 -8.72 -3.04
CA GLY A 98 -11.82 -7.37 -3.56
C GLY A 98 -12.17 -7.20 -5.04
N ASN A 99 -12.46 -8.30 -5.74
CA ASN A 99 -12.57 -8.34 -7.19
C ASN A 99 -11.36 -7.64 -7.85
N LEU A 100 -10.16 -7.96 -7.37
CA LEU A 100 -8.92 -7.38 -7.86
C LEU A 100 -8.48 -8.13 -9.11
N ALA A 101 -8.14 -7.40 -10.16
CA ALA A 101 -7.69 -7.97 -11.42
C ALA A 101 -6.44 -7.24 -11.90
N ALA A 102 -5.48 -7.99 -12.45
CA ALA A 102 -4.30 -7.46 -13.09
C ALA A 102 -3.78 -8.46 -14.14
N PRO A 103 -2.95 -8.02 -15.12
CA PRO A 103 -2.41 -8.90 -16.15
C PRO A 103 -1.56 -10.08 -15.63
N ASP A 104 -0.93 -9.90 -14.46
CA ASP A 104 -0.05 -10.88 -13.82
C ASP A 104 -0.57 -11.19 -12.41
N THR A 105 -1.17 -12.39 -12.25
CA THR A 105 -1.78 -12.83 -11.00
C THR A 105 -0.75 -13.10 -9.89
N GLU A 106 0.45 -13.58 -10.23
CA GLU A 106 1.50 -13.82 -9.25
C GLU A 106 2.06 -12.50 -8.73
N LYS A 107 2.26 -11.53 -9.61
CA LYS A 107 2.62 -10.17 -9.20
C LYS A 107 1.53 -9.51 -8.38
N LEU A 108 0.25 -9.70 -8.74
CA LEU A 108 -0.88 -9.23 -7.92
C LEU A 108 -0.84 -9.82 -6.51
N ARG A 109 -0.56 -11.13 -6.38
CA ARG A 109 -0.39 -11.80 -5.08
C ARG A 109 0.73 -11.16 -4.25
N LYS A 110 1.87 -10.85 -4.87
CA LYS A 110 2.99 -10.14 -4.22
C LYS A 110 2.65 -8.71 -3.79
N ILE A 111 1.66 -8.07 -4.43
CA ILE A 111 1.20 -6.71 -4.11
C ILE A 111 0.20 -6.70 -2.95
N VAL A 112 -0.48 -7.81 -2.64
CA VAL A 112 -1.50 -7.88 -1.57
C VAL A 112 -1.02 -7.32 -0.22
N PRO A 113 0.18 -7.65 0.30
CA PRO A 113 0.67 -7.08 1.55
C PRO A 113 0.68 -5.54 1.55
N LEU A 114 1.09 -4.93 0.44
CA LEU A 114 1.11 -3.48 0.27
C LEU A 114 -0.31 -2.88 0.28
N LEU A 115 -1.27 -3.55 -0.37
CA LEU A 115 -2.67 -3.11 -0.38
C LEU A 115 -3.30 -3.21 1.01
N LYS A 116 -3.03 -4.28 1.74
CA LYS A 116 -3.49 -4.48 3.12
C LYS A 116 -2.99 -3.40 4.08
N GLU A 117 -1.78 -2.92 3.88
CA GLU A 117 -1.20 -1.86 4.72
C GLU A 117 -1.83 -0.48 4.42
N ARG A 118 -2.15 -0.20 3.16
CA ARG A 118 -2.48 1.16 2.70
C ARG A 118 -3.96 1.41 2.44
N ALA A 119 -4.70 0.41 1.95
CA ALA A 119 -6.10 0.55 1.62
C ALA A 119 -6.99 0.30 2.85
N ARG A 120 -8.01 1.14 3.04
CA ARG A 120 -9.05 0.98 4.05
C ARG A 120 -10.32 0.34 3.50
N THR A 121 -10.45 0.22 2.17
CA THR A 121 -11.55 -0.44 1.48
C THR A 121 -11.04 -1.15 0.21
N PHE A 122 -11.78 -2.12 -0.32
CA PHE A 122 -11.43 -2.69 -1.62
C PHE A 122 -11.63 -1.71 -2.79
N GLY A 123 -12.46 -0.68 -2.63
CA GLY A 123 -12.51 0.46 -3.56
C GLY A 123 -11.15 1.14 -3.68
N GLU A 124 -10.58 1.56 -2.54
CA GLU A 124 -9.24 2.16 -2.48
C GLU A 124 -8.16 1.22 -3.02
N ALA A 125 -8.22 -0.09 -2.70
CA ALA A 125 -7.26 -1.06 -3.23
C ALA A 125 -7.29 -1.14 -4.78
N ARG A 126 -8.48 -1.10 -5.39
CA ARG A 126 -8.64 -1.06 -6.85
C ARG A 126 -8.11 0.25 -7.45
N GLU A 127 -8.42 1.38 -6.81
CA GLU A 127 -7.90 2.69 -7.23
C GLU A 127 -6.36 2.71 -7.21
N MET A 128 -5.74 2.20 -6.14
CA MET A 128 -4.28 2.08 -6.04
C MET A 128 -3.69 1.24 -7.19
N LEU A 129 -4.26 0.07 -7.49
CA LEU A 129 -3.81 -0.81 -8.59
C LEU A 129 -3.90 -0.12 -9.96
N SER A 130 -5.02 0.55 -10.24
CA SER A 130 -5.25 1.25 -11.51
C SER A 130 -4.47 2.56 -11.63
N GLY A 131 -4.09 3.17 -10.51
CA GLY A 131 -3.42 4.47 -10.44
C GLY A 131 -1.95 4.32 -10.07
N GLU A 132 -1.62 4.63 -8.83
CA GLU A 132 -0.23 4.74 -8.36
C GLU A 132 0.60 3.45 -8.41
N LEU A 133 0.00 2.26 -8.50
CA LEU A 133 0.71 0.98 -8.63
C LEU A 133 0.67 0.41 -10.06
N SER A 134 0.04 1.12 -11.00
CA SER A 134 -0.12 0.66 -12.39
C SER A 134 1.22 0.38 -13.09
N PHE A 135 2.29 1.07 -12.69
CA PHE A 135 3.64 0.87 -13.22
C PHE A 135 4.21 -0.53 -12.90
N LEU A 136 3.63 -1.30 -11.98
CA LEU A 136 4.06 -2.67 -11.70
C LEU A 136 3.67 -3.64 -12.83
N PHE A 137 2.65 -3.30 -13.60
CA PHE A 137 2.12 -4.14 -14.68
C PHE A 137 2.46 -3.65 -16.09
N HIS A 138 3.03 -2.45 -16.19
CA HIS A 138 3.40 -1.83 -17.46
C HIS A 138 4.80 -1.25 -17.35
N GLU A 139 5.44 -1.07 -18.50
CA GLU A 139 6.74 -0.42 -18.54
C GLU A 139 6.62 1.08 -18.17
N PRO A 140 7.39 1.58 -17.20
CA PRO A 140 7.31 2.97 -16.78
C PRO A 140 7.95 3.90 -17.82
N LYS A 141 7.31 5.04 -18.08
CA LYS A 141 7.95 6.15 -18.80
C LYS A 141 8.87 6.89 -17.84
N LEU A 142 10.12 7.12 -18.26
CA LEU A 142 11.12 7.78 -17.43
C LEU A 142 11.40 9.18 -17.96
N ASP A 143 11.36 10.17 -17.08
CA ASP A 143 11.88 11.51 -17.34
C ASP A 143 13.33 11.62 -16.83
N LYS A 144 14.22 12.14 -17.68
CA LYS A 144 15.65 12.27 -17.36
C LYS A 144 15.90 13.21 -16.18
N ASN A 145 15.20 14.34 -16.12
CA ASN A 145 15.40 15.32 -15.04
C ASN A 145 14.95 14.75 -13.70
N GLN A 146 13.83 14.04 -13.68
CA GLN A 146 13.32 13.34 -12.51
C GLN A 146 14.26 12.22 -12.07
N LEU A 147 14.77 11.41 -13.00
CA LEU A 147 15.75 10.36 -12.68
C LEU A 147 17.00 10.93 -12.00
N LEU A 148 17.46 12.13 -12.42
CA LEU A 148 18.63 12.81 -11.91
C LEU A 148 18.34 13.79 -10.75
N ALA A 149 17.08 13.90 -10.28
CA ALA A 149 16.65 14.95 -9.35
C ALA A 149 17.35 14.92 -7.96
N LYS A 150 17.95 13.79 -7.58
CA LYS A 150 18.73 13.63 -6.34
C LYS A 150 20.23 13.47 -6.60
N GLU A 151 20.68 13.83 -7.80
CA GLU A 151 22.10 13.85 -8.12
C GLU A 151 22.81 14.93 -7.29
N PRO A 152 23.95 14.62 -6.64
CA PRO A 152 24.62 15.59 -5.79
C PRO A 152 25.23 16.74 -6.60
N PRO A 153 25.11 18.00 -6.15
CA PRO A 153 25.77 19.12 -6.80
C PRO A 153 27.28 18.90 -6.88
N GLY A 154 27.85 19.06 -8.09
CA GLY A 154 29.28 18.87 -8.35
C GLY A 154 29.72 17.41 -8.54
N ARG A 155 28.80 16.44 -8.59
CA ARG A 155 29.10 15.03 -8.88
C ARG A 155 28.18 14.45 -9.97
N PRO A 156 28.27 14.97 -11.21
CA PRO A 156 27.46 14.46 -12.32
C PRO A 156 27.80 13.00 -12.63
N GLY A 157 26.80 12.21 -13.02
CA GLY A 157 26.94 10.78 -13.29
C GLY A 157 26.86 9.89 -12.04
N THR A 158 26.59 10.44 -10.86
CA THR A 158 26.40 9.66 -9.63
C THR A 158 25.20 8.73 -9.77
N ALA A 159 24.10 9.18 -10.38
CA ALA A 159 22.91 8.35 -10.58
C ALA A 159 23.21 7.14 -11.48
N ILE A 160 23.92 7.35 -12.60
CA ILE A 160 24.33 6.29 -13.53
C ILE A 160 25.26 5.30 -12.82
N THR A 161 26.27 5.81 -12.11
CA THR A 161 27.24 4.98 -11.38
C THR A 161 26.54 4.12 -10.33
N ALA A 162 25.59 4.70 -9.57
CA ALA A 162 24.80 3.97 -8.58
C ALA A 162 23.98 2.85 -9.22
N LEU A 163 23.25 3.15 -10.30
CA LEU A 163 22.46 2.16 -11.03
C LEU A 163 23.33 1.03 -11.60
N GLN A 164 24.48 1.36 -12.19
CA GLN A 164 25.42 0.37 -12.72
C GLN A 164 25.98 -0.53 -11.62
N GLY A 165 26.36 0.05 -10.47
CA GLY A 165 26.86 -0.72 -9.31
C GLY A 165 25.83 -1.69 -8.73
N LEU A 166 24.54 -1.41 -8.90
CA LEU A 166 23.45 -2.24 -8.39
C LEU A 166 23.09 -3.42 -9.32
N LEU A 167 23.40 -3.32 -10.63
CA LEU A 167 23.03 -4.35 -11.60
C LEU A 167 23.55 -5.74 -11.24
N GLY A 168 24.82 -5.83 -10.82
CA GLY A 168 25.44 -7.10 -10.44
C GLY A 168 24.78 -7.73 -9.22
N ALA A 169 24.56 -6.91 -8.18
CA ALA A 169 23.91 -7.36 -6.94
C ALA A 169 22.47 -7.83 -7.19
N ILE A 170 21.69 -7.06 -7.96
CA ILE A 170 20.29 -7.40 -8.26
C ILE A 170 20.21 -8.64 -9.15
N LYS A 171 21.09 -8.77 -10.16
CA LYS A 171 21.11 -9.93 -11.04
C LYS A 171 21.44 -11.24 -10.32
N ALA A 172 22.20 -11.18 -9.21
CA ALA A 172 22.58 -12.34 -8.41
C ALA A 172 21.49 -12.79 -7.43
N LEU A 173 20.40 -12.02 -7.28
CA LEU A 173 19.29 -12.38 -6.41
C LEU A 173 18.50 -13.56 -6.98
N SER A 174 17.97 -14.39 -6.08
CA SER A 174 16.97 -15.39 -6.44
C SER A 174 15.60 -14.74 -6.67
N GLU A 175 14.70 -15.48 -7.32
CA GLU A 175 13.28 -15.11 -7.32
C GLU A 175 12.70 -15.20 -5.89
N GLY A 176 11.71 -14.35 -5.59
CA GLY A 176 11.00 -14.37 -4.31
C GLY A 176 11.75 -13.83 -3.10
N VAL A 177 12.87 -13.12 -3.29
CA VAL A 177 13.58 -12.46 -2.18
C VAL A 177 12.70 -11.39 -1.53
N SER A 178 12.62 -11.41 -0.19
CA SER A 178 11.85 -10.44 0.62
C SER A 178 12.41 -9.02 0.51
N ALA A 179 11.57 -8.00 0.73
CA ALA A 179 11.99 -6.60 0.77
C ALA A 179 13.04 -6.34 1.87
N GLU A 180 12.96 -7.06 2.99
CA GLU A 180 13.88 -6.97 4.12
C GLU A 180 15.29 -7.43 3.71
N ALA A 181 15.41 -8.62 3.14
CA ALA A 181 16.69 -9.14 2.63
C ALA A 181 17.27 -8.25 1.52
N LEU A 182 16.43 -7.69 0.64
CA LEU A 182 16.86 -6.73 -0.38
C LEU A 182 17.43 -5.45 0.24
N LYS A 183 16.77 -4.95 1.28
CA LYS A 183 17.24 -3.79 2.04
C LYS A 183 18.60 -4.07 2.68
N GLU A 184 18.77 -5.23 3.30
CA GLU A 184 20.07 -5.64 3.88
C GLU A 184 21.19 -5.71 2.83
N ALA A 185 20.88 -6.20 1.62
CA ALA A 185 21.86 -6.32 0.54
C ALA A 185 22.24 -4.95 -0.09
N ILE A 186 21.28 -4.05 -0.25
CA ILE A 186 21.46 -2.80 -1.01
C ILE A 186 21.85 -1.61 -0.12
N MET A 187 21.39 -1.55 1.13
CA MET A 187 21.68 -0.43 2.04
C MET A 187 23.18 -0.18 2.28
N PRO A 188 24.07 -1.18 2.36
CA PRO A 188 25.50 -0.93 2.46
C PRO A 188 26.07 -0.07 1.33
N LEU A 189 25.56 -0.22 0.10
CA LEU A 189 25.97 0.61 -1.04
C LEU A 189 25.48 2.05 -0.89
N ALA A 190 24.25 2.23 -0.42
CA ALA A 190 23.70 3.56 -0.13
C ALA A 190 24.45 4.26 1.03
N ASN A 191 24.85 3.51 2.06
CA ASN A 191 25.63 4.01 3.19
C ASN A 191 27.06 4.39 2.77
N ALA A 192 27.69 3.59 1.90
CA ALA A 192 29.00 3.93 1.34
C ALA A 192 28.97 5.23 0.53
N GLU A 193 27.87 5.49 -0.18
CA GLU A 193 27.68 6.75 -0.91
C GLU A 193 27.46 7.94 0.04
N GLU A 194 26.72 7.74 1.12
CA GLU A 194 26.55 8.74 2.18
C GLU A 194 27.89 9.11 2.85
N ALA A 195 28.78 8.13 3.06
CA ALA A 195 30.11 8.36 3.62
C ALA A 195 31.03 9.24 2.75
N LYS A 196 30.77 9.35 1.44
CA LYS A 196 31.50 10.25 0.52
C LYS A 196 31.09 11.73 0.67
N GLY A 197 30.13 12.03 1.54
CA GLY A 197 29.66 13.38 1.81
C GLY A 197 28.45 13.77 0.96
N LYS A 198 28.52 14.93 0.27
CA LYS A 198 27.36 15.56 -0.39
C LYS A 198 26.64 14.58 -1.31
N GLY A 199 25.39 14.24 -1.01
CA GLY A 199 24.54 13.34 -1.81
C GLY A 199 23.68 12.40 -0.99
N GLY A 200 24.22 11.89 0.13
CA GLY A 200 23.52 10.97 1.02
C GLY A 200 23.03 9.69 0.33
N ARG A 201 22.22 8.90 1.05
CA ARG A 201 21.57 7.69 0.51
C ARG A 201 20.64 7.99 -0.66
N GLY A 202 20.12 9.21 -0.72
CA GLY A 202 19.21 9.67 -1.79
C GLY A 202 19.84 9.57 -3.17
N ALA A 203 21.16 9.78 -3.31
CA ALA A 203 21.87 9.66 -4.58
C ALA A 203 21.87 8.23 -5.16
N VAL A 204 21.59 7.22 -4.33
CA VAL A 204 21.49 5.79 -4.75
C VAL A 204 20.04 5.33 -4.79
N LEU A 205 19.29 5.56 -3.71
CA LEU A 205 17.95 5.01 -3.55
C LEU A 205 16.91 5.70 -4.44
N TRP A 206 17.05 7.00 -4.70
CA TRP A 206 16.14 7.72 -5.59
C TRP A 206 16.22 7.23 -7.04
N PRO A 207 17.38 7.24 -7.72
CA PRO A 207 17.45 6.80 -9.10
C PRO A 207 17.04 5.33 -9.25
N LEU A 208 17.35 4.47 -8.25
CA LEU A 208 16.85 3.08 -8.24
C LEU A 208 15.32 3.04 -8.18
N ARG A 209 14.69 3.72 -7.23
CA ARG A 209 13.23 3.75 -7.09
C ARG A 209 12.56 4.31 -8.35
N TYR A 210 13.11 5.39 -8.90
CA TYR A 210 12.57 6.02 -10.09
C TYR A 210 12.77 5.16 -11.35
N ALA A 211 13.92 4.50 -11.51
CA ALA A 211 14.14 3.54 -12.58
C ALA A 211 13.10 2.41 -12.57
N LEU A 212 12.74 1.93 -11.37
CA LEU A 212 11.79 0.84 -11.20
C LEU A 212 10.33 1.28 -11.37
N SER A 213 9.97 2.53 -11.08
CA SER A 213 8.55 2.96 -11.03
C SER A 213 8.17 4.05 -12.03
N GLY A 214 9.11 4.87 -12.49
CA GLY A 214 8.85 6.10 -13.25
C GLY A 214 8.04 7.15 -12.50
N ALA A 215 7.81 6.96 -11.19
CA ALA A 215 6.88 7.74 -10.40
C ALA A 215 7.59 8.49 -9.28
N GLU A 216 7.17 9.74 -9.04
CA GLU A 216 7.64 10.51 -7.89
C GLU A 216 7.18 9.88 -6.57
N ARG A 217 6.01 9.24 -6.56
CA ARG A 217 5.44 8.53 -5.41
C ARG A 217 5.28 7.05 -5.74
N SER A 218 5.91 6.20 -4.94
CA SER A 218 5.94 4.76 -5.10
C SER A 218 6.42 4.12 -3.80
N PRO A 219 6.21 2.80 -3.61
CA PRO A 219 6.90 2.05 -2.57
C PRO A 219 8.42 2.23 -2.64
N ASP A 220 9.11 1.87 -1.55
CA ASP A 220 10.56 1.87 -1.52
C ASP A 220 11.13 0.89 -2.57
N PRO A 221 12.38 1.10 -3.04
CA PRO A 221 12.95 0.28 -4.10
C PRO A 221 13.09 -1.20 -3.73
N PHE A 222 13.16 -1.55 -2.44
CA PHE A 222 13.28 -2.94 -2.00
C PHE A 222 11.95 -3.68 -2.19
N THR A 223 10.84 -3.05 -1.78
CA THR A 223 9.48 -3.52 -2.08
C THR A 223 9.23 -3.63 -3.58
N LEU A 224 9.74 -2.68 -4.37
CA LEU A 224 9.61 -2.74 -5.83
C LEU A 224 10.34 -3.95 -6.43
N ILE A 225 11.58 -4.20 -6.01
CA ILE A 225 12.38 -5.33 -6.52
C ILE A 225 11.76 -6.67 -6.09
N SER A 226 11.22 -6.79 -4.88
CA SER A 226 10.60 -8.06 -4.43
C SER A 226 9.35 -8.41 -5.25
N ILE A 227 8.60 -7.39 -5.69
CA ILE A 227 7.41 -7.56 -6.53
C ILE A 227 7.80 -7.85 -7.99
N LEU A 228 8.67 -7.03 -8.57
CA LEU A 228 9.08 -7.11 -9.99
C LEU A 228 9.97 -8.32 -10.28
N GLY A 229 10.75 -8.75 -9.28
CA GLY A 229 11.78 -9.76 -9.43
C GLY A 229 13.08 -9.22 -10.05
N PRO A 230 14.16 -10.00 -9.98
CA PRO A 230 15.49 -9.60 -10.46
C PRO A 230 15.55 -9.25 -11.95
N GLY A 231 14.94 -10.08 -12.80
CA GLY A 231 15.03 -9.93 -14.26
C GLY A 231 14.39 -8.62 -14.76
N GLU A 232 13.15 -8.36 -14.34
CA GLU A 232 12.46 -7.12 -14.71
C GLU A 232 13.13 -5.89 -14.10
N SER A 233 13.59 -5.97 -12.86
CA SER A 233 14.32 -4.89 -12.19
C SER A 233 15.59 -4.51 -12.95
N VAL A 234 16.41 -5.50 -13.35
CA VAL A 234 17.62 -5.29 -14.17
C VAL A 234 17.27 -4.61 -15.50
N SER A 235 16.23 -5.08 -16.19
CA SER A 235 15.79 -4.48 -17.46
C SER A 235 15.35 -3.02 -17.30
N ARG A 236 14.59 -2.70 -16.24
CA ARG A 236 14.18 -1.32 -15.91
C ARG A 236 15.39 -0.43 -15.59
N ILE A 237 16.36 -0.94 -14.82
CA ILE A 237 17.60 -0.21 -14.50
C ILE A 237 18.44 0.09 -15.74
N GLN A 238 18.60 -0.88 -16.65
CA GLN A 238 19.36 -0.69 -17.90
C GLN A 238 18.73 0.40 -18.78
N ARG A 239 17.39 0.43 -18.87
CA ARG A 239 16.67 1.51 -19.59
C ARG A 239 16.87 2.87 -18.93
N ALA A 240 16.81 2.94 -17.60
CA ALA A 240 17.08 4.18 -16.88
C ALA A 240 18.50 4.70 -17.15
N ILE A 241 19.51 3.82 -17.20
CA ILE A 241 20.88 4.17 -17.58
C ILE A 241 20.93 4.73 -19.02
N ALA A 242 20.22 4.11 -19.97
CA ALA A 242 20.15 4.61 -21.34
C ALA A 242 19.51 6.01 -21.41
N VAL A 243 18.38 6.22 -20.71
CA VAL A 243 17.69 7.53 -20.63
C VAL A 243 18.56 8.59 -19.96
N ALA A 244 19.33 8.24 -18.93
CA ALA A 244 20.25 9.19 -18.31
C ALA A 244 21.42 9.57 -19.25
N SER A 245 21.82 8.65 -20.13
CA SER A 245 22.99 8.80 -21.03
C SER A 245 22.68 9.52 -22.34
N THR A 246 21.42 9.75 -22.71
CA THR A 246 21.08 10.50 -23.93
C THR A 246 21.47 11.97 -23.78
N SER A 247 22.18 12.54 -24.76
CA SER A 247 22.48 13.97 -24.80
C SER A 247 21.19 14.79 -24.82
N PRO A 248 21.16 16.02 -24.27
CA PRO A 248 20.01 16.90 -24.42
C PRO A 248 19.72 17.08 -25.92
N GLU A 249 18.48 16.86 -26.34
CA GLU A 249 18.03 17.35 -27.64
C GLU A 249 18.26 18.88 -27.64
N ARG A 250 19.03 19.34 -28.64
CA ARG A 250 19.43 20.74 -28.78
C ARG A 250 18.26 21.64 -29.14
#